data_AF-A0A6I4MXP9-F1
#
_entry.id   AF-A0A6I4MXP9-F1
#
_cell.length_a   1.000
_cell.length_b   1.000
_cell.length_c   1.000
_cell.angle_alpha   90.00
_cell.angle_beta   90.00
_cell.angle_gamma   90.00
#
_symmetry.space_group_name_H-M   'P 1'
#
loop_
_entity.id
_entity.type
_entity.pdbx_description
1 polymer ?
#
loop_
_entity_poly.entity_id
_entity_poly.type
_entity_poly.pdbx_seq_one_letter_code
_entity_poly.pdbx_strand_id
1 'polypeptide(L)' 'MTAYLIVHSREQRKDDAVIQDDNLALTIQGSWAVLSDGDGVCLAIPSGQGASIQRIDDIPEGRTEGG' A
#
# COMPACT_ATOMS: atom_id res chain seq x y z
N MET A 1 -8.90 10.63 -2.23
CA MET A 1 -7.65 10.31 -1.54
C MET A 1 -7.34 8.84 -1.68
N THR A 2 -6.19 8.51 -2.27
CA THR A 2 -5.72 7.13 -2.47
C THR A 2 -5.01 6.66 -1.19
N ALA A 3 -5.21 5.42 -0.77
CA ALA A 3 -4.63 4.89 0.47
C ALA A 3 -4.20 3.43 0.32
N TYR A 4 -2.98 3.13 0.74
CA TYR A 4 -2.42 1.78 0.77
C TYR A 4 -2.02 1.37 2.19
N LEU A 5 -2.45 0.18 2.60
CA LEU A 5 -1.96 -0.52 3.79
C LEU A 5 -0.79 -1.41 3.41
N ILE A 6 0.32 -1.23 4.11
CA ILE A 6 1.53 -2.03 4.03
C ILE A 6 1.56 -2.94 5.25
N VAL A 7 1.40 -4.24 5.00
CA VAL A 7 1.47 -5.26 6.05
C VAL A 7 2.80 -5.98 5.95
N HIS A 8 3.63 -5.85 6.97
CA HIS A 8 4.92 -6.54 7.01
C HIS A 8 4.76 -7.94 7.60
N SER A 9 5.46 -8.93 7.05
CA SER A 9 5.52 -10.25 7.67
C SER A 9 6.09 -10.16 9.09
N ARG A 10 5.57 -10.97 10.01
CA ARG A 10 5.96 -10.97 11.44
C ARG A 10 7.47 -11.15 11.66
N GLU A 11 8.16 -11.80 10.73
CA GLU A 11 9.62 -11.98 10.75
C GLU A 11 10.39 -10.67 10.64
N GLN A 12 9.83 -9.66 9.97
CA GLN A 12 10.46 -8.36 9.75
C GLN A 12 10.38 -7.42 10.96
N ARG A 13 9.59 -7.75 11.98
CA ARG A 13 9.33 -6.93 13.19
C ARG A 13 9.07 -5.44 12.88
N LYS A 14 8.45 -5.16 11.73
CA LYS A 14 8.00 -3.82 11.36
C LYS A 14 6.51 -3.73 11.62
N ASP A 15 6.09 -2.60 12.15
CA ASP A 15 4.68 -2.26 12.28
C ASP A 15 4.06 -2.05 10.91
N ASP A 16 2.77 -2.38 10.83
CA ASP A 16 1.96 -2.11 9.64
C ASP A 16 1.84 -0.59 9.45
N ALA A 17 1.90 -0.14 8.20
CA ALA A 17 1.88 1.28 7.86
C ALA A 17 0.78 1.60 6.85
N VAL A 18 0.10 2.73 7.04
CA VAL A 18 -0.85 3.26 6.07
C VAL A 18 -0.22 4.48 5.41
N ILE A 19 -0.18 4.48 4.08
CA ILE A 19 0.26 5.62 3.27
C ILE A 19 -0.95 6.12 2.49
N GLN A 20 -1.24 7.42 2.61
CA GLN A 20 -2.37 8.04 1.95
C GLN A 20 -1.94 9.39 1.37
N ASP A 21 -2.28 9.61 0.10
CA ASP A 21 -2.09 10.88 -0.59
C ASP A 21 -3.05 10.95 -1.80
N ASP A 22 -3.43 12.15 -2.24
CA ASP A 22 -4.29 12.31 -3.41
C ASP A 22 -3.59 11.99 -4.73
N ASN A 23 -2.25 12.12 -4.79
CA ASN A 23 -1.43 11.82 -5.96
C ASN A 23 -0.64 10.50 -5.78
N LEU A 24 -1.01 9.67 -4.81
CA LEU A 24 -0.30 8.42 -4.52
C LEU A 24 -0.43 7.43 -5.69
N ALA A 25 0.71 6.98 -6.20
CA ALA A 25 0.81 5.98 -7.25
C ALA A 25 1.68 4.81 -6.81
N LEU A 26 1.18 3.59 -7.03
CA LEU A 26 1.95 2.35 -6.85
C LEU A 26 2.47 1.87 -8.20
N THR A 27 3.79 1.79 -8.35
CA THR A 27 4.46 1.28 -9.55
C THR A 27 5.35 0.09 -9.21
N ILE A 28 5.31 -0.96 -10.03
CA ILE A 28 6.24 -2.09 -9.92
C ILE A 28 7.43 -1.87 -10.85
N GLN A 29 8.61 -1.66 -10.27
CA GLN A 29 9.86 -1.45 -10.99
C GLN A 29 10.81 -2.63 -10.74
N GLY A 30 10.82 -3.59 -11.65
CA GLY A 30 11.60 -4.82 -11.52
C GLY A 30 11.17 -5.62 -10.28
N SER A 31 12.09 -5.79 -9.32
CA SER A 31 11.83 -6.48 -8.05
C SER A 31 11.35 -5.56 -6.93
N TRP A 32 10.87 -4.35 -7.24
CA TRP A 32 10.47 -3.36 -6.26
C TRP A 32 9.04 -2.90 -6.48
N ALA A 33 8.28 -2.79 -5.39
CA ALA A 33 7.05 -2.04 -5.34
C ALA A 33 7.35 -0.64 -4.79
N VAL A 34 7.09 0.38 -5.59
CA VAL A 34 7.42 1.78 -5.29
C VAL A 34 6.12 2.57 -5.18
N LEU A 35 5.87 3.14 -4.01
CA LEU A 35 4.87 4.17 -3.80
C LEU A 35 5.53 5.54 -3.95
N SER A 36 4.94 6.35 -4.82
CA SER A 36 5.35 7.73 -5.08
C SER A 36 4.15 8.66 -5.07
N ASP A 37 4.34 9.88 -4.59
CA ASP A 37 3.38 10.98 -4.62
C ASP A 37 3.88 12.09 -5.58
N GLY A 38 3.28 13.29 -5.46
CA GLY A 38 3.67 14.46 -6.27
C GLY A 38 5.05 15.06 -5.95
N ASP A 39 5.65 14.71 -4.81
CA ASP A 39 6.96 15.20 -4.36
C ASP A 39 8.09 14.18 -4.62
N GLY A 40 7.76 12.88 -4.66
CA GLY A 40 8.71 11.85 -5.05
C GLY A 40 8.37 10.45 -4.51
N VAL A 41 9.40 9.64 -4.24
CA VAL A 41 9.22 8.29 -3.70
C VAL A 41 8.96 8.36 -2.19
N CYS A 42 7.79 7.90 -1.77
CA CYS A 42 7.41 7.83 -0.35
C CYS A 42 7.90 6.53 0.27
N LEU A 43 7.75 5.41 -0.44
CA LEU A 43 8.14 4.08 0.06
C LEU A 43 8.56 3.16 -1.09
N ALA A 44 9.63 2.40 -0.89
CA ALA A 44 10.05 1.34 -1.79
C ALA A 44 10.23 0.02 -1.03
N ILE A 45 9.56 -1.02 -1.50
CA ILE A 45 9.54 -2.36 -0.89
C ILE A 45 10.13 -3.36 -1.88
N PRO A 46 11.21 -4.07 -1.52
CA PRO A 46 11.71 -5.15 -2.35
C PRO A 46 10.79 -6.38 -2.26
N SER A 47 10.57 -7.08 -3.37
CA SER A 47 9.69 -8.24 -3.45
C SER A 47 10.09 -9.39 -2.51
N GLY A 48 11.37 -9.51 -2.18
CA GLY A 48 11.90 -10.49 -1.22
C GLY A 48 11.61 -10.16 0.25
N GLN A 49 11.03 -8.99 0.55
CA GLN A 49 10.78 -8.55 1.93
C GLN A 49 9.54 -9.20 2.55
N GLY A 50 8.70 -9.87 1.76
CA GLY A 50 7.48 -10.50 2.25
C GLY A 50 6.46 -9.52 2.84
N ALA A 51 6.38 -8.31 2.29
CA ALA A 51 5.33 -7.36 2.66
C ALA A 51 4.16 -7.45 1.69
N SER A 52 2.95 -7.33 2.21
CA SER A 52 1.73 -7.21 1.42
C SER A 52 1.36 -5.73 1.27
N ILE A 53 0.93 -5.34 0.07
CA ILE A 53 0.47 -4.00 -0.25
C ILE A 53 -1.00 -4.10 -0.66
N GLN A 54 -1.88 -3.50 0.11
CA GLN A 54 -3.32 -3.53 -0.14
C GLN A 54 -3.84 -2.11 -0.32
N ARG A 55 -4.59 -1.87 -1.39
CA ARG A 55 -5.33 -0.62 -1.55
C ARG A 55 -6.56 -0.66 -0.63
N ILE A 56 -6.72 0.35 0.22
CA ILE A 56 -7.78 0.41 1.25
C ILE A 56 -8.74 1.58 1.06
N ASP A 57 -8.46 2.51 0.14
CA ASP A 57 -9.42 3.54 -0.28
C ASP A 57 -10.50 2.99 -1.21
N ASP A 58 -10.22 1.87 -1.89
CA ASP A 58 -11.21 1.14 -2.69
C ASP A 58 -12.05 0.26 -1.76
N ILE A 59 -12.87 0.90 -0.91
CA ILE A 59 -13.97 0.21 -0.25
C ILE A 59 -15.11 0.25 -1.27
N PRO A 60 -15.48 -0.86 -1.92
CA PRO A 60 -16.65 -0.86 -2.77
C PRO A 60 -17.84 -0.43 -1.91
N GLU A 61 -18.50 0.67 -2.30
CA GLU A 61 -19.69 1.25 -1.67
C GLU A 61 -20.92 0.31 -1.81
N GLY A 62 -20.78 -0.95 -1.40
CA GLY A 62 -21.72 -2.03 -1.71
C GLY A 62 -21.70 -3.22 -0.75
N ARG A 63 -21.10 -3.09 0.44
CA ARG A 63 -21.38 -3.99 1.59
C ARG A 63 -21.95 -3.21 2.76
N THR A 64 -22.96 -2.40 2.48
CA THR A 64 -23.94 -1.99 3.48
C THR A 64 -25.21 -2.79 3.18
N GLU A 65 -25.36 -3.90 3.91
CA GLU A 65 -26.62 -4.60 4.21
C GLU A 65 -27.36 -5.38 3.11
N GLY A 66 -27.65 -6.64 3.44
CA GLY A 66 -28.64 -7.51 2.80
C GLY A 66 -28.32 -8.98 3.14
N GLY A 67 -29.07 -9.70 3.98
CA GLY A 67 -30.27 -9.40 4.77
C GLY A 67 -30.53 -10.59 5.70
#